data_AF-A0A7S3NPG1-F1
#
_entry.id   AF-A0A7S3NPG1-F1
#
_cell.length_a   1.000
_cell.length_b   1.000
_cell.length_c   1.000
_cell.angle_alpha   90.00
_cell.angle_beta   90.00
_cell.angle_gamma   90.00
#
_symmetry.space_group_name_H-M   'P 1'
#
loop_
_entity.id
_entity.type
_entity.pdbx_description
1 polymer ?
#
loop_
_entity_poly.entity_id
_entity_poly.type
_entity_poly.pdbx_seq_one_letter_code
_entity_poly.pdbx_strand_id
1 'polypeptide(L)'
;MGNNMLFNLALLYLSQANNLAEAYLALKSKDVKNLLNPNRRKHILNGVASMRCSQQSVSCELDARESRYEYVLLNNFLTQRAVQTLIFYQKTNRDSVTASWLSRFLGHDGIDRFHGTRALRVSWEEYITKMLTADMEEIVVSLKRRGNGIGGWSKNNPYLKDRFFNYTIDILPRNLAERVLELRTALAEEFKNDLNDIEKVIQDQHLRERRAAIMNGTQEASEEARRLHHGVLEGYDAAIGTDESTAYRGGNFDLLARLSTQQAILLIMKRLSLSNSPNAKYTLSFLQSFYSDYADQFDGDGPYKVAENFFHDLADQVPKILDSSFTTDSGSQNSNIPLILDPVGLTKDIMSQQSYILDVWRTILDTIPQDNADVRRKALELSFK
;
A
#
# COMPACT_ATOMS: atom_id res chain seq x y z
N MET A 1 -19.84 -0.18 55.10
CA MET A 1 -19.53 -1.11 53.99
C MET A 1 -20.07 -0.67 52.62
N GLY A 2 -21.15 0.11 52.51
CA GLY A 2 -21.73 0.54 51.22
C GLY A 2 -20.84 1.42 50.30
N ASN A 3 -19.96 2.26 50.86
CA ASN A 3 -19.13 3.19 50.06
C ASN A 3 -18.02 2.50 49.24
N ASN A 4 -17.56 1.30 49.62
CA ASN A 4 -16.57 0.57 48.83
C ASN A 4 -17.21 -0.20 47.66
N MET A 5 -18.47 -0.63 47.80
CA MET A 5 -19.18 -1.37 46.76
C MET A 5 -19.53 -0.45 45.58
N LEU A 6 -20.01 0.77 45.86
CA LEU A 6 -20.31 1.79 44.84
C LEU A 6 -19.04 2.31 44.14
N PHE A 7 -17.91 2.37 44.86
CA PHE A 7 -16.62 2.71 44.28
C PHE A 7 -16.13 1.64 43.29
N ASN A 8 -16.23 0.37 43.66
CA ASN A 8 -15.87 -0.74 42.78
C ASN A 8 -16.82 -0.84 41.56
N LEU A 9 -18.10 -0.54 41.73
CA LEU A 9 -19.08 -0.44 40.64
C LEU A 9 -18.74 0.70 39.67
N ALA A 10 -18.32 1.87 40.17
CA ALA A 10 -17.89 2.98 39.33
C ALA A 10 -16.60 2.65 38.55
N LEU A 11 -15.65 1.96 39.17
CA LEU A 11 -14.44 1.47 38.49
C LEU A 11 -14.76 0.41 37.43
N LEU A 12 -15.71 -0.49 37.72
CA LEU A 12 -16.19 -1.50 36.76
C LEU A 12 -16.89 -0.83 35.56
N TYR A 13 -17.74 0.17 35.81
CA TYR A 13 -18.42 0.95 34.76
C TYR A 13 -17.42 1.74 33.90
N LEU A 14 -16.38 2.31 34.52
CA LEU A 14 -15.29 2.99 33.80
C LEU A 14 -14.44 2.01 32.98
N SER A 15 -14.30 0.76 33.41
CA SER A 15 -13.62 -0.30 32.65
C SER A 15 -14.45 -0.86 31.48
N GLN A 16 -15.76 -0.65 31.50
CA GLN A 16 -16.71 -1.09 30.47
C GLN A 16 -17.08 0.01 29.46
N ALA A 17 -16.67 1.26 29.69
CA ALA A 17 -16.93 2.36 28.77
C ALA A 17 -16.12 2.17 27.47
N ASN A 18 -16.80 2.15 26.33
CA ASN A 18 -16.19 1.89 25.02
C ASN A 18 -15.22 3.02 24.59
N ASN A 19 -15.33 4.21 25.17
CA ASN A 19 -14.28 5.23 25.10
C ASN A 19 -14.21 6.13 26.35
N LEU A 20 -13.08 6.82 26.50
CA LEU A 20 -12.78 7.74 27.60
C LEU A 20 -13.70 8.97 27.70
N ALA A 21 -14.41 9.34 26.64
CA ALA A 21 -15.35 10.47 26.64
C ALA A 21 -16.66 10.11 27.36
N GLU A 22 -17.15 8.87 27.21
CA GLU A 22 -18.32 8.37 27.95
C GLU A 22 -18.03 8.25 29.45
N ALA A 23 -16.85 7.73 29.79
CA ALA A 23 -16.33 7.69 31.16
C ALA A 23 -16.27 9.09 31.81
N TYR A 24 -15.82 10.09 31.05
CA TYR A 24 -15.72 11.47 31.50
C TYR A 24 -17.09 12.15 31.68
N LEU A 25 -18.05 11.86 30.78
CA LEU A 25 -19.43 12.35 30.89
C LEU A 25 -20.16 11.71 32.08
N ALA A 26 -19.97 10.41 32.31
CA ALA A 26 -20.50 9.71 33.48
C ALA A 26 -19.97 10.29 34.81
N LEU A 27 -18.67 10.63 34.89
CA LEU A 27 -18.06 11.29 36.05
C LEU A 27 -18.51 12.76 36.27
N LYS A 28 -19.14 13.38 35.28
CA LYS A 28 -19.73 14.72 35.38
C LYS A 28 -21.22 14.71 35.75
N SER A 29 -21.88 13.55 35.71
CA SER A 29 -23.30 13.42 36.06
C SER A 29 -23.55 13.83 37.52
N LYS A 30 -24.75 14.34 37.79
CA LYS A 30 -25.14 14.87 39.10
C LYS A 30 -25.15 13.78 40.18
N ASP A 31 -25.45 12.54 39.78
CA ASP A 31 -25.57 11.40 40.68
C ASP A 31 -24.21 10.90 41.17
N VAL A 32 -23.20 10.87 40.28
CA VAL A 32 -21.82 10.50 40.64
C VAL A 32 -21.13 11.60 41.46
N LYS A 33 -21.51 12.87 41.27
CA LYS A 33 -20.99 14.01 42.04
C LYS A 33 -21.26 13.93 43.54
N ASN A 34 -22.41 13.38 43.93
CA ASN A 34 -22.80 13.27 45.34
C ASN A 34 -22.21 12.03 46.04
N LEU A 35 -21.75 11.05 45.26
CA LEU A 35 -21.26 9.76 45.78
C LEU A 35 -19.75 9.72 46.04
N LEU A 36 -18.97 10.61 45.41
CA LEU A 36 -17.51 10.64 45.52
C LEU A 36 -17.03 11.84 46.32
N ASN A 37 -16.19 11.60 47.33
CA ASN A 37 -15.48 12.66 48.05
C ASN A 37 -14.72 13.56 47.05
N PRO A 38 -14.82 14.91 47.15
CA PRO A 38 -14.22 15.84 46.20
C PRO A 38 -12.71 15.65 45.98
N ASN A 39 -11.97 15.23 47.01
CA ASN A 39 -10.53 14.95 46.90
C ASN A 39 -10.25 13.69 46.08
N ARG A 40 -11.04 12.62 46.24
CA ARG A 40 -10.93 11.39 45.43
C ARG A 40 -11.33 11.63 43.98
N ARG A 41 -12.38 12.43 43.76
CA ARG A 41 -12.81 12.82 42.41
C ARG A 41 -11.73 13.59 41.66
N LYS A 42 -11.06 14.55 42.32
CA LYS A 42 -9.92 15.28 41.76
C LYS A 42 -8.77 14.33 41.40
N HIS A 43 -8.48 13.34 42.24
CA HIS A 43 -7.42 12.37 41.98
C HIS A 43 -7.74 11.44 40.80
N ILE A 44 -8.99 10.99 40.65
CA ILE A 44 -9.44 10.18 39.51
C ILE A 44 -9.42 10.99 38.21
N LEU A 45 -9.92 12.23 38.24
CA LEU A 45 -9.91 13.11 37.07
C LEU A 45 -8.48 13.45 36.62
N ASN A 46 -7.57 13.68 37.56
CA ASN A 46 -6.15 13.90 37.26
C ASN A 46 -5.49 12.64 36.70
N GLY A 47 -5.84 11.45 37.20
CA GLY A 47 -5.37 10.17 36.66
C GLY A 47 -5.87 9.92 35.23
N VAL A 48 -7.16 10.15 34.97
CA VAL A 48 -7.76 10.03 33.63
C VAL A 48 -7.17 11.05 32.67
N ALA A 49 -6.94 12.30 33.10
CA ALA A 49 -6.30 13.33 32.27
C ALA A 49 -4.83 13.00 31.97
N SER A 50 -4.08 12.48 32.95
CA SER A 50 -2.70 12.03 32.76
C SER A 50 -2.62 10.81 31.83
N MET A 51 -3.51 9.82 31.99
CA MET A 51 -3.62 8.68 31.07
C MET A 51 -3.98 9.13 29.65
N ARG A 52 -4.92 10.07 29.50
CA ARG A 52 -5.30 10.62 28.19
C ARG A 52 -4.14 11.39 27.53
N CYS A 53 -3.39 12.17 28.30
CA CYS A 53 -2.20 12.87 27.81
C CYS A 53 -1.12 11.89 27.36
N SER A 54 -0.89 10.81 28.13
CA SER A 54 0.08 9.77 27.76
C SER A 54 -0.37 8.90 26.57
N GLN A 55 -1.66 8.59 26.45
CA GLN A 55 -2.19 7.84 25.30
C GLN A 55 -2.21 8.70 24.03
N GLN A 56 -2.46 10.00 24.16
CA GLN A 56 -2.48 10.94 23.04
C GLN A 56 -1.07 11.29 22.54
N SER A 57 -0.06 11.34 23.43
CA SER A 57 1.33 11.48 23.01
C SER A 57 1.84 10.23 22.29
N VAL A 58 1.49 9.03 22.78
CA VAL A 58 1.85 7.76 22.14
C VAL A 58 1.13 7.57 20.80
N SER A 59 -0.15 7.93 20.70
CA SER A 59 -0.87 7.87 19.42
C SER A 59 -0.26 8.84 18.39
N CYS A 60 0.05 10.07 18.79
CA CYS A 60 0.66 11.06 17.90
C CYS A 60 2.03 10.64 17.35
N GLU A 61 2.87 10.02 18.18
CA GLU A 61 4.17 9.48 17.72
C GLU A 61 4.02 8.28 16.78
N LEU A 62 3.04 7.39 17.04
CA LEU A 62 2.75 6.26 16.16
C LEU A 62 2.22 6.74 14.80
N ASP A 63 1.31 7.70 14.81
CA ASP A 63 0.75 8.31 13.60
C ASP A 63 1.87 8.94 12.75
N ALA A 64 2.79 9.69 13.37
CA ALA A 64 3.91 10.31 12.65
C ALA A 64 4.88 9.29 12.03
N ARG A 65 5.15 8.18 12.72
CA ARG A 65 5.99 7.10 12.19
C ARG A 65 5.31 6.36 11.04
N GLU A 66 4.01 6.10 11.16
CA GLU A 66 3.21 5.47 10.11
C GLU A 66 3.15 6.37 8.88
N SER A 67 2.86 7.67 9.06
CA SER A 67 2.90 8.64 7.95
C SER A 67 4.26 8.68 7.25
N ARG A 68 5.37 8.58 7.99
CA ARG A 68 6.71 8.51 7.40
C ARG A 68 6.93 7.23 6.60
N TYR A 69 6.42 6.10 7.07
CA TYR A 69 6.52 4.83 6.34
C TYR A 69 5.70 4.88 5.04
N GLU A 70 4.44 5.35 5.11
CA GLU A 70 3.59 5.55 3.92
C GLU A 70 4.25 6.47 2.89
N TYR A 71 4.84 7.57 3.37
CA TYR A 71 5.58 8.51 2.52
C TYR A 71 6.71 7.83 1.75
N VAL A 72 7.55 7.04 2.43
CA VAL A 72 8.67 6.33 1.79
C VAL A 72 8.15 5.26 0.83
N LEU A 73 7.14 4.49 1.24
CA LEU A 73 6.54 3.43 0.43
C LEU A 73 5.99 3.97 -0.89
N LEU A 74 5.16 5.01 -0.83
CA LEU A 74 4.53 5.60 -2.01
C LEU A 74 5.55 6.26 -2.94
N ASN A 75 6.55 6.97 -2.39
CA ASN A 75 7.59 7.59 -3.21
C ASN A 75 8.50 6.57 -3.91
N ASN A 76 8.81 5.44 -3.25
CA ASN A 76 9.54 4.34 -3.88
C ASN A 76 8.72 3.74 -5.03
N PHE A 77 7.44 3.48 -4.79
CA PHE A 77 6.53 2.95 -5.81
C PHE A 77 6.40 3.92 -7.01
N LEU A 78 6.16 5.20 -6.75
CA LEU A 78 6.06 6.23 -7.78
C LEU A 78 7.35 6.34 -8.62
N THR A 79 8.51 6.27 -7.98
CA THR A 79 9.81 6.31 -8.68
C THR A 79 10.03 5.07 -9.52
N GLN A 80 9.69 3.89 -9.00
CA GLN A 80 9.73 2.65 -9.76
C GLN A 80 8.89 2.77 -11.04
N ARG A 81 7.63 3.24 -10.93
CA ARG A 81 6.73 3.38 -12.08
C ARG A 81 7.25 4.42 -13.08
N ALA A 82 7.77 5.56 -12.61
CA ALA A 82 8.37 6.57 -13.47
C ALA A 82 9.58 6.02 -14.28
N VAL A 83 10.44 5.22 -13.64
CA VAL A 83 11.57 4.55 -14.32
C VAL A 83 11.07 3.53 -15.35
N GLN A 84 10.08 2.70 -15.00
CA GLN A 84 9.49 1.71 -15.92
C GLN A 84 8.86 2.39 -17.14
N THR A 85 8.13 3.49 -16.93
CA THR A 85 7.55 4.31 -18.00
C THR A 85 8.62 4.94 -18.88
N LEU A 86 9.71 5.47 -18.30
CA LEU A 86 10.83 5.99 -19.09
C LEU A 86 11.48 4.90 -19.94
N ILE A 87 11.75 3.72 -19.36
CA ILE A 87 12.33 2.58 -20.09
C ILE A 87 11.43 2.19 -21.27
N PHE A 88 10.11 2.15 -21.07
CA PHE A 88 9.17 1.89 -22.15
C PHE A 88 9.29 2.94 -23.27
N TYR A 89 9.31 4.22 -22.95
CA TYR A 89 9.49 5.27 -23.95
C TYR A 89 10.83 5.15 -24.71
N GLN A 90 11.92 4.81 -24.03
CA GLN A 90 13.21 4.60 -24.70
C GLN A 90 13.14 3.42 -25.68
N LYS A 91 12.53 2.29 -25.29
CA LYS A 91 12.34 1.13 -26.17
C LYS A 91 11.48 1.46 -27.38
N THR A 92 10.37 2.17 -27.19
CA THR A 92 9.46 2.59 -28.27
C THR A 92 10.17 3.52 -29.26
N ASN A 93 11.04 4.40 -28.76
CA ASN A 93 11.89 5.28 -29.57
C ASN A 93 13.15 4.59 -30.13
N ARG A 94 13.24 3.25 -30.04
CA ARG A 94 14.34 2.41 -30.52
C ARG A 94 15.70 2.70 -29.85
N ASP A 95 15.69 3.34 -28.69
CA ASP A 95 16.87 3.53 -27.84
C ASP A 95 16.99 2.39 -26.82
N SER A 96 17.32 1.20 -27.34
CA SER A 96 17.49 0.00 -26.50
C SER A 96 18.68 0.09 -25.54
N VAL A 97 19.65 0.96 -25.81
CA VAL A 97 20.89 1.07 -25.03
C VAL A 97 20.64 1.88 -23.77
N THR A 98 20.01 3.05 -23.90
CA THR A 98 19.56 3.84 -22.74
C THR A 98 18.55 3.07 -21.91
N ALA A 99 17.60 2.36 -22.55
CA ALA A 99 16.66 1.48 -21.86
C ALA A 99 17.37 0.39 -21.03
N SER A 100 18.37 -0.27 -21.63
CA SER A 100 19.18 -1.29 -20.96
C SER A 100 20.01 -0.71 -19.82
N TRP A 101 20.57 0.49 -19.99
CA TRP A 101 21.30 1.19 -18.95
C TRP A 101 20.39 1.51 -17.75
N LEU A 102 19.22 2.13 -17.99
CA LEU A 102 18.23 2.42 -16.95
C LEU A 102 17.80 1.16 -16.19
N SER A 103 17.58 0.05 -16.90
CA SER A 103 17.19 -1.22 -16.29
C SER A 103 18.26 -1.86 -15.40
N ARG A 104 19.52 -1.42 -15.50
CA ARG A 104 20.66 -1.98 -14.75
C ARG A 104 21.26 -0.98 -13.76
N PHE A 105 20.82 0.27 -13.81
CA PHE A 105 21.31 1.33 -12.93
C PHE A 105 21.14 0.92 -11.46
N LEU A 106 22.21 1.04 -10.66
CA LEU A 106 22.27 0.55 -9.27
C LEU A 106 21.83 -0.92 -9.08
N GLY A 107 22.04 -1.76 -10.11
CA GLY A 107 21.73 -3.18 -10.07
C GLY A 107 20.25 -3.51 -10.15
N HIS A 108 19.39 -2.65 -10.73
CA HIS A 108 17.95 -2.91 -10.83
C HIS A 108 17.53 -3.88 -11.95
N ASP A 109 18.36 -4.89 -12.25
CA ASP A 109 18.14 -5.82 -13.35
C ASP A 109 16.71 -6.37 -13.37
N GLY A 110 16.03 -6.22 -14.52
CA GLY A 110 14.68 -6.72 -14.74
C GLY A 110 13.54 -5.79 -14.28
N ILE A 111 13.84 -4.59 -13.77
CA ILE A 111 12.81 -3.60 -13.39
C ILE A 111 11.84 -3.30 -14.54
N ASP A 112 12.27 -3.40 -15.80
CA ASP A 112 11.46 -3.11 -16.97
C ASP A 112 10.30 -4.09 -17.23
N ARG A 113 10.35 -5.29 -16.64
CA ARG A 113 9.35 -6.35 -16.82
C ARG A 113 8.57 -6.67 -15.54
N PHE A 114 8.96 -6.08 -14.42
CA PHE A 114 8.42 -6.43 -13.12
C PHE A 114 7.02 -5.81 -12.88
N HIS A 115 6.00 -6.65 -12.70
CA HIS A 115 4.65 -6.25 -12.32
C HIS A 115 4.40 -6.46 -10.82
N GLY A 116 5.05 -5.61 -10.02
CA GLY A 116 4.91 -5.58 -8.57
C GLY A 116 5.21 -4.20 -8.00
N THR A 117 5.14 -4.06 -6.69
CA THR A 117 5.19 -2.76 -5.99
C THR A 117 6.55 -2.43 -5.38
N ARG A 118 7.51 -3.38 -5.40
CA ARG A 118 8.79 -3.31 -4.65
C ARG A 118 10.02 -3.66 -5.51
N ALA A 119 10.08 -3.25 -6.77
CA ALA A 119 11.27 -3.46 -7.62
C ALA A 119 12.43 -2.51 -7.30
N LEU A 120 12.17 -1.36 -6.64
CA LEU A 120 13.23 -0.43 -6.27
C LEU A 120 14.06 -1.02 -5.10
N ARG A 121 15.35 -1.25 -5.33
CA ARG A 121 16.30 -1.85 -4.38
C ARG A 121 16.90 -0.84 -3.40
N VAL A 122 16.89 0.44 -3.76
CA VAL A 122 17.33 1.57 -2.93
C VAL A 122 16.15 2.51 -2.69
N SER A 123 16.30 3.47 -1.76
CA SER A 123 15.26 4.50 -1.61
C SER A 123 15.16 5.36 -2.87
N TRP A 124 13.98 5.90 -3.13
CA TRP A 124 13.76 6.81 -4.25
C TRP A 124 14.73 7.99 -4.25
N GLU A 125 15.03 8.54 -3.06
CA GLU A 125 15.91 9.68 -2.89
C GLU A 125 17.34 9.31 -3.26
N GLU A 126 17.82 8.14 -2.82
CA GLU A 126 19.13 7.63 -3.20
C GLU A 126 19.20 7.37 -4.70
N TYR A 127 18.19 6.73 -5.29
CA TYR A 127 18.14 6.43 -6.71
C TYR A 127 18.29 7.69 -7.56
N ILE A 128 17.46 8.71 -7.31
CA ILE A 128 17.46 9.95 -8.08
C ILE A 128 18.74 10.77 -7.81
N THR A 129 19.16 10.87 -6.55
CA THR A 129 20.38 11.61 -6.19
C THR A 129 21.59 11.02 -6.92
N LYS A 130 21.73 9.68 -6.93
CA LYS A 130 22.82 9.00 -7.64
C LYS A 130 22.77 9.24 -9.16
N MET A 131 21.59 9.30 -9.78
CA MET A 131 21.51 9.64 -11.21
C MET A 131 21.88 11.10 -11.48
N LEU A 132 21.47 12.05 -10.62
CA LEU A 132 21.75 13.48 -10.78
C LEU A 132 23.24 13.82 -10.61
N THR A 133 23.94 13.08 -9.75
CA THR A 133 25.37 13.27 -9.47
C THR A 133 26.28 12.33 -10.27
N ALA A 134 25.74 11.36 -11.01
CA ALA A 134 26.55 10.50 -11.86
C ALA A 134 27.13 11.25 -13.06
N ASP A 135 28.37 10.92 -13.40
CA ASP A 135 29.07 11.45 -14.57
C ASP A 135 28.49 10.89 -15.87
N MET A 136 28.84 11.53 -16.99
CA MET A 136 28.54 11.02 -18.32
C MET A 136 29.24 9.67 -18.55
N GLU A 137 28.52 8.72 -19.15
CA GLU A 137 29.05 7.40 -19.47
C GLU A 137 29.03 7.17 -20.99
N GLU A 138 30.17 6.79 -21.57
CA GLU A 138 30.27 6.41 -22.98
C GLU A 138 30.08 4.89 -23.13
N ILE A 139 29.08 4.47 -23.91
CA ILE A 139 28.79 3.06 -24.18
C ILE A 139 29.15 2.74 -25.63
N VAL A 140 30.13 1.86 -25.84
CA VAL A 140 30.49 1.36 -27.16
C VAL A 140 29.58 0.18 -27.54
N VAL A 141 28.72 0.40 -28.52
CA VAL A 141 27.80 -0.62 -29.03
C VAL A 141 28.43 -1.30 -30.25
N SER A 142 28.60 -2.61 -30.16
CA SER A 142 29.12 -3.43 -31.25
C SER A 142 27.99 -4.13 -31.99
N LEU A 143 27.69 -3.69 -33.21
CA LEU A 143 26.73 -4.35 -34.08
C LEU A 143 27.45 -5.26 -35.06
N LYS A 144 27.09 -6.54 -35.06
CA LYS A 144 27.53 -7.47 -36.10
C LYS A 144 26.93 -7.04 -37.44
N ARG A 145 27.75 -6.54 -38.35
CA ARG A 145 27.34 -6.34 -39.76
C ARG A 145 27.18 -7.72 -40.41
N ARG A 146 26.34 -7.80 -41.46
CA ARG A 146 26.05 -9.03 -42.23
C ARG A 146 27.29 -9.94 -42.31
N GLY A 147 27.26 -11.04 -41.56
CA GLY A 147 28.32 -12.05 -41.48
C GLY A 147 27.90 -13.33 -42.19
N ASN A 148 28.65 -14.41 -41.99
CA ASN A 148 28.35 -15.71 -42.57
C ASN A 148 26.87 -16.09 -42.38
N GLY A 149 26.15 -16.30 -43.48
CA GLY A 149 24.77 -16.79 -43.49
C GLY A 149 23.63 -15.77 -43.50
N ILE A 150 23.88 -14.46 -43.46
CA ILE A 150 22.82 -13.43 -43.52
C ILE A 150 22.91 -12.65 -44.84
N GLY A 151 22.06 -13.01 -45.82
CA GLY A 151 21.94 -12.31 -47.11
C GLY A 151 22.20 -13.13 -48.38
N GLY A 152 22.02 -14.46 -48.35
CA GLY A 152 22.10 -15.32 -49.55
C GLY A 152 23.50 -15.86 -49.87
N TRP A 153 24.48 -15.66 -49.00
CA TRP A 153 25.84 -16.19 -49.16
C TRP A 153 25.96 -17.58 -48.50
N SER A 154 26.85 -18.43 -49.05
CA SER A 154 27.12 -19.78 -48.50
C SER A 154 27.53 -19.70 -47.02
N LYS A 155 26.78 -20.37 -46.14
CA LYS A 155 27.03 -20.44 -44.68
C LYS A 155 28.42 -20.99 -44.33
N ASN A 156 29.07 -21.71 -45.25
CA ASN A 156 30.31 -22.44 -45.01
C ASN A 156 31.55 -21.78 -45.64
N ASN A 157 31.55 -20.47 -45.86
CA ASN A 157 32.74 -19.79 -46.36
C ASN A 157 33.71 -19.47 -45.20
N PRO A 158 34.86 -20.17 -45.08
CA PRO A 158 35.81 -19.94 -43.99
C PRO A 158 36.56 -18.60 -44.11
N TYR A 159 36.48 -17.91 -45.25
CA TYR A 159 37.15 -16.64 -45.50
C TYR A 159 36.32 -15.40 -45.10
N LEU A 160 35.03 -15.60 -44.80
CA LEU A 160 34.13 -14.53 -44.35
C LEU A 160 34.32 -14.31 -42.84
N LYS A 161 35.19 -13.37 -42.49
CA LYS A 161 35.37 -12.90 -41.11
C LYS A 161 34.14 -12.10 -40.66
N ASP A 162 33.68 -12.34 -39.44
CA ASP A 162 32.67 -11.49 -38.81
C ASP A 162 33.19 -10.06 -38.73
N ARG A 163 32.43 -9.12 -39.29
CA ARG A 163 32.73 -7.70 -39.23
C ARG A 163 31.79 -7.06 -38.23
N PHE A 164 32.37 -6.36 -37.26
CA PHE A 164 31.63 -5.58 -36.29
C PHE A 164 31.72 -4.10 -36.68
N PHE A 165 30.60 -3.40 -36.53
CA PHE A 165 30.52 -1.96 -36.61
C PHE A 165 30.30 -1.44 -35.19
N ASN A 166 31.28 -0.70 -34.68
CA ASN A 166 31.20 -0.10 -33.36
C ASN A 166 30.79 1.36 -33.51
N TYR A 167 29.85 1.80 -32.68
CA TYR A 167 29.53 3.21 -32.50
C TYR A 167 29.36 3.51 -31.02
N THR A 168 29.65 4.74 -30.62
CA THR A 168 29.54 5.17 -29.22
C THR A 168 28.22 5.88 -29.00
N ILE A 169 27.62 5.65 -27.83
CA ILE A 169 26.45 6.38 -27.34
C ILE A 169 26.83 6.99 -25.99
N ASP A 170 26.59 8.29 -25.85
CA ASP A 170 26.84 8.99 -24.60
C ASP A 170 25.55 8.99 -23.77
N ILE A 171 25.61 8.38 -22.60
CA ILE A 171 24.54 8.41 -21.62
C ILE A 171 24.82 9.58 -20.67
N LEU A 172 23.80 10.43 -20.50
CA LEU A 172 23.80 11.54 -19.54
C LEU A 172 22.83 11.21 -18.41
N PRO A 173 23.28 10.54 -17.32
CA PRO A 173 22.42 10.13 -16.21
C PRO A 173 21.59 11.27 -15.63
N ARG A 174 22.17 12.46 -15.51
CA ARG A 174 21.48 13.67 -15.04
C ARG A 174 20.24 14.00 -15.87
N ASN A 175 20.34 13.95 -17.20
CA ASN A 175 19.21 14.23 -18.09
C ASN A 175 18.11 13.16 -17.94
N LEU A 176 18.50 11.90 -17.74
CA LEU A 176 17.54 10.83 -17.47
C LEU A 176 16.85 11.03 -16.11
N ALA A 177 17.59 11.48 -15.09
CA ALA A 177 17.04 11.76 -13.77
C ALA A 177 15.98 12.85 -13.82
N GLU A 178 16.24 13.94 -14.54
CA GLU A 178 15.27 15.02 -14.74
C GLU A 178 14.00 14.52 -15.41
N ARG A 179 14.12 13.68 -16.45
CA ARG A 179 12.96 13.03 -17.09
C ARG A 179 12.20 12.10 -16.14
N VAL A 180 12.89 11.39 -15.25
CA VAL A 180 12.23 10.59 -14.20
C VAL A 180 11.46 11.50 -13.24
N LEU A 181 12.03 12.64 -12.82
CA LEU A 181 11.33 13.60 -11.95
C LEU A 181 10.10 14.21 -12.62
N GLU A 182 10.18 14.55 -13.91
CA GLU A 182 9.03 14.99 -14.70
C GLU A 182 7.92 13.93 -14.74
N LEU A 183 8.28 12.68 -15.04
CA LEU A 183 7.34 11.56 -15.06
C LEU A 183 6.73 11.28 -13.67
N ARG A 184 7.51 11.44 -12.59
CA ARG A 184 6.97 11.32 -11.23
C ARG A 184 5.88 12.36 -10.95
N THR A 185 6.06 13.61 -11.39
CA THR A 185 5.04 14.64 -11.23
C THR A 185 3.79 14.29 -12.04
N ALA A 186 3.94 13.86 -13.30
CA ALA A 186 2.81 13.47 -14.15
C ALA A 186 2.04 12.26 -13.57
N LEU A 187 2.77 11.22 -13.15
CA LEU A 187 2.20 10.04 -12.51
C LEU A 187 1.55 10.34 -11.15
N ALA A 188 2.07 11.31 -10.40
CA ALA A 188 1.46 11.70 -9.12
C ALA A 188 0.05 12.28 -9.34
N GLU A 189 -0.14 13.11 -10.35
CA GLU A 189 -1.47 13.64 -10.71
C GLU A 189 -2.40 12.54 -11.24
N GLU A 190 -1.87 11.62 -12.06
CA GLU A 190 -2.62 10.43 -12.49
C GLU A 190 -3.07 9.60 -11.28
N PHE A 191 -2.17 9.31 -10.34
CA PHE A 191 -2.45 8.52 -9.16
C PHE A 191 -3.49 9.19 -8.26
N LYS A 192 -3.48 10.51 -8.10
CA LYS A 192 -4.53 11.21 -7.33
C LYS A 192 -5.92 10.92 -7.87
N ASN A 193 -6.08 10.94 -9.19
CA ASN A 193 -7.33 10.62 -9.86
C ASN A 193 -7.68 9.14 -9.65
N ASP A 194 -6.72 8.26 -9.89
CA ASP A 194 -6.90 6.81 -9.74
C ASP A 194 -7.26 6.42 -8.29
N LEU A 195 -6.69 7.09 -7.26
CA LEU A 195 -7.07 6.89 -5.86
C LEU A 195 -8.53 7.25 -5.58
N ASN A 196 -9.11 8.22 -6.29
CA ASN A 196 -10.54 8.52 -6.19
C ASN A 196 -11.39 7.40 -6.80
N ASP A 197 -10.92 6.80 -7.89
CA ASP A 197 -11.63 5.72 -8.56
C ASP A 197 -11.51 4.40 -7.78
N ILE A 198 -10.36 4.11 -7.17
CA ILE A 198 -10.19 2.98 -6.24
C ILE A 198 -11.18 3.12 -5.07
N GLU A 199 -11.31 4.32 -4.50
CA GLU A 199 -12.26 4.57 -3.41
C GLU A 199 -13.71 4.30 -3.82
N LYS A 200 -14.11 4.75 -5.02
CA LYS A 200 -15.45 4.45 -5.56
C LYS A 200 -15.67 2.96 -5.75
N VAL A 201 -14.67 2.24 -6.28
CA VAL A 201 -14.74 0.77 -6.45
C VAL A 201 -14.93 0.08 -5.10
N ILE A 202 -14.22 0.50 -4.05
CA ILE A 202 -14.39 -0.02 -2.68
C ILE A 202 -15.80 0.25 -2.17
N GLN A 203 -16.31 1.48 -2.33
CA GLN A 203 -17.67 1.85 -1.91
C GLN A 203 -18.74 1.05 -2.66
N ASP A 204 -18.56 0.84 -3.96
CA ASP A 204 -19.46 0.03 -4.78
C ASP A 204 -19.43 -1.44 -4.36
N GLN A 205 -18.26 -1.98 -4.04
CA GLN A 205 -18.13 -3.34 -3.53
C GLN A 205 -18.88 -3.51 -2.20
N HIS A 206 -18.77 -2.56 -1.28
CA HIS A 206 -19.59 -2.54 -0.06
C HIS A 206 -21.09 -2.52 -0.34
N LEU A 207 -21.53 -1.72 -1.31
CA LEU A 207 -22.93 -1.67 -1.71
C LEU A 207 -23.40 -3.01 -2.28
N ARG A 208 -22.55 -3.71 -3.04
CA ARG A 208 -22.86 -5.04 -3.58
C ARG A 208 -22.98 -6.09 -2.50
N GLU A 209 -22.03 -6.16 -1.57
CA GLU A 209 -22.10 -7.09 -0.44
C GLU A 209 -23.39 -6.87 0.36
N ARG A 210 -23.75 -5.60 0.58
CA ARG A 210 -24.99 -5.23 1.28
C ARG A 210 -26.23 -5.61 0.47
N ARG A 211 -26.23 -5.42 -0.85
CA ARG A 211 -27.32 -5.81 -1.75
C ARG A 211 -27.46 -7.32 -1.85
N ALA A 212 -26.37 -8.07 -2.01
CA ALA A 212 -26.37 -9.53 -2.07
C ALA A 212 -26.85 -10.17 -0.75
N ALA A 213 -26.50 -9.59 0.39
CA ALA A 213 -27.02 -10.02 1.68
C ALA A 213 -28.55 -9.78 1.84
N ILE A 214 -29.11 -8.78 1.14
CA ILE A 214 -30.54 -8.44 1.18
C ILE A 214 -31.33 -9.18 0.09
N MET A 215 -30.74 -9.32 -1.09
CA MET A 215 -31.33 -9.93 -2.27
C MET A 215 -30.66 -11.28 -2.49
N ASN A 216 -31.32 -12.37 -2.09
CA ASN A 216 -30.92 -13.74 -2.42
C ASN A 216 -30.82 -13.94 -3.95
N GLY A 217 -29.70 -13.53 -4.56
CA GLY A 217 -29.26 -13.95 -5.89
C GLY A 217 -30.05 -13.46 -7.10
N THR A 218 -30.48 -12.18 -7.19
CA THR A 218 -30.97 -11.66 -8.47
C THR A 218 -29.80 -11.39 -9.43
N GLN A 219 -29.80 -12.09 -10.58
CA GLN A 219 -28.80 -11.97 -11.66
C GLN A 219 -28.54 -10.52 -12.10
N GLU A 220 -29.55 -9.65 -12.03
CA GLU A 220 -29.47 -8.24 -12.43
C GLU A 220 -28.43 -7.44 -11.61
N ALA A 221 -28.33 -7.70 -10.30
CA ALA A 221 -27.36 -7.00 -9.45
C ALA A 221 -25.91 -7.38 -9.79
N SER A 222 -25.70 -8.63 -10.23
CA SER A 222 -24.40 -9.11 -10.70
C SER A 222 -24.03 -8.55 -12.08
N GLU A 223 -25.01 -8.28 -12.93
CA GLU A 223 -24.78 -7.81 -14.30
C GLU A 223 -24.51 -6.30 -14.35
N GLU A 224 -25.24 -5.50 -13.56
CA GLU A 224 -24.99 -4.06 -13.39
C GLU A 224 -23.61 -3.80 -12.76
N ALA A 225 -23.24 -4.62 -11.77
CA ALA A 225 -21.92 -4.64 -11.16
C ALA A 225 -20.78 -4.93 -12.18
N ARG A 226 -20.99 -5.91 -13.06
CA ARG A 226 -20.04 -6.22 -14.14
C ARG A 226 -19.86 -5.04 -15.07
N ARG A 227 -20.95 -4.33 -15.44
CA ARG A 227 -20.88 -3.15 -16.33
C ARG A 227 -20.04 -2.00 -15.74
N LEU A 228 -20.13 -1.77 -14.42
CA LEU A 228 -19.34 -0.73 -13.75
C LEU A 228 -17.86 -1.10 -13.65
N HIS A 229 -17.50 -2.36 -13.35
CA HIS A 229 -16.09 -2.79 -13.41
C HIS A 229 -15.54 -2.82 -14.83
N HIS A 230 -16.37 -3.15 -15.82
CA HIS A 230 -15.91 -3.28 -17.20
C HIS A 230 -15.39 -1.94 -17.73
N GLY A 231 -16.13 -0.86 -17.48
CA GLY A 231 -15.77 0.48 -17.98
C GLY A 231 -14.47 1.03 -17.38
N VAL A 232 -14.12 0.65 -16.15
CA VAL A 232 -12.92 1.13 -15.45
C VAL A 232 -11.68 0.30 -15.79
N LEU A 233 -11.79 -0.88 -16.40
CA LEU A 233 -10.64 -1.75 -16.67
C LEU A 233 -10.41 -2.05 -18.17
N GLU A 234 -11.46 -2.18 -18.99
CA GLU A 234 -11.27 -2.39 -20.45
C GLU A 234 -10.75 -1.15 -21.18
N GLY A 235 -10.95 0.05 -20.64
CA GLY A 235 -10.36 1.28 -21.19
C GLY A 235 -8.84 1.38 -21.02
N TYR A 236 -8.23 0.49 -20.24
CA TYR A 236 -6.83 0.60 -19.82
C TYR A 236 -5.90 -0.49 -20.39
N ASP A 237 -6.45 -1.45 -21.15
CA ASP A 237 -5.66 -2.43 -21.89
C ASP A 237 -4.95 -1.76 -23.08
N ALA A 238 -3.77 -1.19 -22.78
CA ALA A 238 -2.57 -0.98 -23.60
C ALA A 238 -2.64 -0.40 -25.03
N ALA A 239 -3.81 -0.16 -25.64
CA ALA A 239 -3.92 0.15 -27.07
C ALA A 239 -4.81 1.35 -27.41
N ILE A 240 -5.65 1.83 -26.48
CA ILE A 240 -6.52 2.99 -26.74
C ILE A 240 -6.43 3.95 -25.54
N GLY A 241 -5.25 4.55 -25.38
CA GLY A 241 -5.14 5.71 -24.50
C GLY A 241 -6.06 6.81 -25.03
N THR A 242 -6.88 7.39 -24.16
CA THR A 242 -7.22 8.80 -24.33
C THR A 242 -5.89 9.57 -24.39
N ASP A 243 -5.80 10.60 -25.23
CA ASP A 243 -4.55 11.28 -25.64
C ASP A 243 -3.67 11.84 -24.48
N GLU A 244 -4.15 11.74 -23.23
CA GLU A 244 -3.56 12.36 -22.03
C GLU A 244 -3.02 11.37 -20.97
N SER A 245 -3.23 10.05 -21.12
CA SER A 245 -2.79 9.08 -20.08
C SER A 245 -1.34 8.61 -20.26
N THR A 246 -0.62 8.35 -19.16
CA THR A 246 0.74 7.80 -19.25
C THR A 246 0.74 6.34 -19.70
N ALA A 247 1.91 5.87 -20.17
CA ALA A 247 2.07 4.44 -20.46
C ALA A 247 1.88 3.62 -19.16
N TYR A 248 1.24 2.46 -19.29
CA TYR A 248 0.91 1.54 -18.20
C TYR A 248 -0.12 2.03 -17.17
N ARG A 249 -0.96 3.03 -17.47
CA ARG A 249 -1.97 3.50 -16.50
C ARG A 249 -2.82 2.37 -15.89
N GLY A 250 -3.29 1.41 -16.69
CA GLY A 250 -4.02 0.23 -16.16
C GLY A 250 -3.21 -0.61 -15.18
N GLY A 251 -1.94 -0.86 -15.51
CA GLY A 251 -1.03 -1.56 -14.60
C GLY A 251 -0.68 -0.74 -13.36
N ASN A 252 -0.59 0.57 -13.47
CA ASN A 252 -0.36 1.46 -12.33
C ASN A 252 -1.56 1.41 -11.37
N PHE A 253 -2.77 1.53 -11.90
CA PHE A 253 -4.02 1.45 -11.14
C PHE A 253 -4.12 0.12 -10.37
N ASP A 254 -3.92 -1.00 -11.05
CA ASP A 254 -3.92 -2.34 -10.45
C ASP A 254 -2.91 -2.46 -9.30
N LEU A 255 -1.66 -2.04 -9.55
CA LEU A 255 -0.60 -2.09 -8.55
C LEU A 255 -0.85 -1.13 -7.37
N LEU A 256 -1.50 0.02 -7.59
CA LEU A 256 -1.87 0.97 -6.56
C LEU A 256 -2.99 0.43 -5.65
N ALA A 257 -3.99 -0.22 -6.24
CA ALA A 257 -5.03 -0.93 -5.50
C ALA A 257 -4.44 -2.10 -4.69
N ARG A 258 -3.52 -2.85 -5.29
CA ARG A 258 -2.78 -3.94 -4.64
C ARG A 258 -1.93 -3.43 -3.46
N LEU A 259 -1.16 -2.35 -3.64
CA LEU A 259 -0.31 -1.78 -2.60
C LEU A 259 -1.13 -1.27 -1.41
N SER A 260 -2.22 -0.54 -1.69
CA SER A 260 -3.08 0.04 -0.64
C SER A 260 -3.80 -1.06 0.15
N THR A 261 -4.27 -2.11 -0.53
CA THR A 261 -4.88 -3.29 0.11
C THR A 261 -3.88 -4.01 1.01
N GLN A 262 -2.68 -4.27 0.50
CA GLN A 262 -1.60 -4.91 1.27
C GLN A 262 -1.33 -4.12 2.55
N GLN A 263 -1.19 -2.79 2.42
CA GLN A 263 -0.87 -1.95 3.57
C GLN A 263 -2.02 -1.89 4.59
N ALA A 264 -3.27 -1.88 4.13
CA ALA A 264 -4.43 -1.97 5.01
C ALA A 264 -4.43 -3.26 5.84
N ILE A 265 -4.13 -4.40 5.20
CA ILE A 265 -4.03 -5.71 5.87
C ILE A 265 -2.93 -5.68 6.94
N LEU A 266 -1.73 -5.18 6.60
CA LEU A 266 -0.61 -5.11 7.53
C LEU A 266 -0.91 -4.23 8.75
N LEU A 267 -1.58 -3.09 8.57
CA LEU A 267 -2.00 -2.22 9.67
C LEU A 267 -3.07 -2.89 10.56
N ILE A 268 -4.00 -3.64 9.98
CA ILE A 268 -4.97 -4.41 10.76
C ILE A 268 -4.30 -5.53 11.55
N MET A 269 -3.40 -6.30 10.93
CA MET A 269 -2.62 -7.31 11.64
C MET A 269 -1.84 -6.70 12.82
N LYS A 270 -1.19 -5.56 12.61
CA LYS A 270 -0.50 -4.81 13.67
C LYS A 270 -1.47 -4.42 14.79
N ARG A 271 -2.64 -3.85 14.46
CA ARG A 271 -3.67 -3.48 15.45
C ARG A 271 -4.17 -4.68 16.25
N LEU A 272 -4.45 -5.80 15.58
CA LEU A 272 -4.89 -7.04 16.22
C LEU A 272 -3.78 -7.61 17.14
N SER A 273 -2.51 -7.51 16.74
CA SER A 273 -1.37 -7.97 17.54
C SER A 273 -1.15 -7.18 18.84
N LEU A 274 -1.55 -5.91 18.85
CA LEU A 274 -1.50 -5.04 20.04
C LEU A 274 -2.70 -5.25 20.96
N SER A 275 -3.76 -5.93 20.49
CA SER A 275 -4.95 -6.20 21.28
C SER A 275 -4.75 -7.43 22.16
N ASN A 276 -5.08 -7.30 23.45
CA ASN A 276 -5.04 -8.43 24.39
C ASN A 276 -6.27 -9.34 24.32
N SER A 277 -7.26 -8.99 23.48
CA SER A 277 -8.49 -9.78 23.35
C SER A 277 -8.22 -11.16 22.75
N PRO A 278 -8.75 -12.25 23.34
CA PRO A 278 -8.69 -13.59 22.75
C PRO A 278 -9.25 -13.63 21.32
N ASN A 279 -10.32 -12.86 21.06
CA ASN A 279 -10.90 -12.78 19.72
C ASN A 279 -9.94 -12.14 18.73
N ALA A 280 -9.26 -11.05 19.12
CA ALA A 280 -8.30 -10.38 18.25
C ALA A 280 -7.11 -11.27 17.90
N LYS A 281 -6.61 -12.06 18.86
CA LYS A 281 -5.54 -13.04 18.61
C LYS A 281 -5.99 -14.15 17.65
N TYR A 282 -7.22 -14.62 17.79
CA TYR A 282 -7.78 -15.61 16.88
C TYR A 282 -7.95 -15.03 15.46
N THR A 283 -8.54 -13.84 15.33
CA THR A 283 -8.66 -13.12 14.05
C THR A 283 -7.30 -12.87 13.41
N LEU A 284 -6.29 -12.49 14.20
CA LEU A 284 -4.92 -12.31 13.71
C LEU A 284 -4.35 -13.61 13.14
N SER A 285 -4.46 -14.72 13.88
CA SER A 285 -3.96 -16.02 13.42
C SER A 285 -4.64 -16.45 12.12
N PHE A 286 -5.95 -16.24 12.01
CA PHE A 286 -6.70 -16.50 10.78
C PHE A 286 -6.19 -15.62 9.64
N LEU A 287 -6.11 -14.30 9.83
CA LEU A 287 -5.72 -13.36 8.79
C LEU A 287 -4.27 -13.59 8.34
N GLN A 288 -3.36 -13.97 9.24
CA GLN A 288 -1.98 -14.33 8.90
C GLN A 288 -1.93 -15.57 8.01
N SER A 289 -2.68 -16.62 8.37
CA SER A 289 -2.78 -17.84 7.56
C SER A 289 -3.44 -17.58 6.21
N PHE A 290 -4.44 -16.69 6.15
CA PHE A 290 -5.10 -16.36 4.89
C PHE A 290 -4.19 -15.52 3.99
N TYR A 291 -3.52 -14.51 4.55
CA TYR A 291 -2.61 -13.64 3.81
C TYR A 291 -1.36 -14.38 3.31
N SER A 292 -0.88 -15.42 3.99
CA SER A 292 0.28 -16.19 3.52
C SER A 292 0.06 -16.82 2.14
N ASP A 293 -1.19 -17.14 1.79
CA ASP A 293 -1.54 -17.70 0.48
C ASP A 293 -1.46 -16.64 -0.65
N TYR A 294 -1.48 -15.36 -0.29
CA TYR A 294 -1.37 -14.22 -1.22
C TYR A 294 -0.05 -13.46 -1.08
N ALA A 295 0.81 -13.79 -0.12
CA ALA A 295 2.00 -12.99 0.19
C ALA A 295 2.90 -12.79 -1.03
N ASP A 296 3.19 -13.87 -1.77
CA ASP A 296 3.98 -13.82 -3.01
C ASP A 296 3.28 -13.01 -4.11
N GLN A 297 1.95 -13.06 -4.16
CA GLN A 297 1.14 -12.30 -5.10
C GLN A 297 1.01 -10.83 -4.72
N PHE A 298 1.22 -10.44 -3.46
CA PHE A 298 1.22 -9.05 -3.02
C PHE A 298 2.61 -8.41 -3.14
N ASP A 299 3.69 -9.16 -2.91
CA ASP A 299 5.07 -8.65 -2.95
C ASP A 299 5.79 -8.86 -4.29
N GLY A 300 5.44 -9.92 -5.04
CA GLY A 300 6.18 -10.38 -6.21
C GLY A 300 5.66 -9.90 -7.57
N ASP A 301 6.10 -10.56 -8.63
CA ASP A 301 5.56 -10.41 -9.97
C ASP A 301 4.26 -11.22 -10.05
N GLY A 302 3.13 -10.55 -9.80
CA GLY A 302 1.83 -11.17 -9.57
C GLY A 302 0.88 -11.00 -10.76
N PRO A 303 -0.23 -11.77 -10.82
CA PRO A 303 -1.27 -11.50 -11.80
C PRO A 303 -1.93 -10.13 -11.53
N TYR A 304 -2.74 -9.68 -12.48
CA TYR A 304 -3.63 -8.54 -12.25
C TYR A 304 -4.76 -8.92 -11.27
N LYS A 305 -5.34 -7.92 -10.61
CA LYS A 305 -6.52 -8.02 -9.73
C LYS A 305 -6.32 -8.81 -8.45
N VAL A 306 -5.10 -8.87 -7.93
CA VAL A 306 -4.80 -9.57 -6.66
C VAL A 306 -5.63 -9.02 -5.51
N ALA A 307 -5.78 -7.69 -5.40
CA ALA A 307 -6.60 -7.08 -4.36
C ALA A 307 -8.09 -7.47 -4.46
N GLU A 308 -8.65 -7.47 -5.67
CA GLU A 308 -10.04 -7.85 -5.91
C GLU A 308 -10.27 -9.33 -5.54
N ASN A 309 -9.39 -10.22 -6.00
CA ASN A 309 -9.43 -11.64 -5.68
C ASN A 309 -9.30 -11.87 -4.17
N PHE A 310 -8.38 -11.17 -3.50
CA PHE A 310 -8.21 -11.27 -2.05
C PHE A 310 -9.50 -10.93 -1.30
N PHE A 311 -10.17 -9.83 -1.65
CA PHE A 311 -11.42 -9.43 -1.00
C PHE A 311 -12.56 -10.39 -1.30
N HIS A 312 -12.69 -10.85 -2.54
CA HIS A 312 -13.66 -11.84 -2.95
C HIS A 312 -13.50 -13.13 -2.13
N ASP A 313 -12.29 -13.67 -2.11
CA ASP A 313 -11.99 -14.95 -1.46
C ASP A 313 -12.07 -14.85 0.07
N LEU A 314 -11.81 -13.68 0.65
CA LEU A 314 -11.99 -13.41 2.09
C LEU A 314 -13.48 -13.31 2.46
N ALA A 315 -14.28 -12.63 1.64
CA ALA A 315 -15.72 -12.48 1.86
C ALA A 315 -16.48 -13.81 1.71
N ASP A 316 -15.99 -14.71 0.87
CA ASP A 316 -16.53 -16.05 0.66
C ASP A 316 -16.22 -17.04 1.81
N GLN A 317 -15.34 -16.66 2.75
CA GLN A 317 -15.05 -17.51 3.90
C GLN A 317 -16.28 -17.62 4.82
N VAL A 318 -16.60 -18.86 5.23
CA VAL A 318 -17.70 -19.12 6.16
C VAL A 318 -17.34 -18.61 7.56
N PRO A 319 -18.26 -17.92 8.28
CA PRO A 319 -18.05 -17.54 9.67
C PRO A 319 -17.71 -18.75 10.54
N LYS A 320 -16.68 -18.62 11.39
CA LYS A 320 -16.23 -19.70 12.28
C LYS A 320 -16.51 -19.33 13.71
N ILE A 321 -17.26 -20.20 14.41
CA ILE A 321 -17.45 -20.13 15.86
C ILE A 321 -16.55 -21.18 16.48
N LEU A 322 -15.62 -20.76 17.33
CA LEU A 322 -14.83 -21.68 18.14
C LEU A 322 -15.33 -21.67 19.57
N ASP A 323 -15.66 -22.86 20.04
CA ASP A 323 -15.86 -23.13 21.44
C ASP A 323 -14.50 -23.08 22.14
N SER A 324 -14.25 -21.95 22.80
CA SER A 324 -13.05 -21.76 23.62
C SER A 324 -13.14 -22.58 24.90
N SER A 325 -13.06 -23.91 24.79
CA SER A 325 -12.81 -24.78 25.96
C SER A 325 -11.35 -24.63 26.42
N PHE A 326 -10.95 -23.41 26.77
CA PHE A 326 -9.68 -23.17 27.46
C PHE A 326 -9.87 -23.60 28.92
N THR A 327 -9.38 -24.79 29.24
CA THR A 327 -9.17 -25.21 30.64
C THR A 327 -8.10 -24.31 31.23
N THR A 328 -8.51 -23.32 32.02
CA THR A 328 -7.58 -22.61 32.89
C THR A 328 -7.26 -23.50 34.08
N ASP A 329 -5.97 -23.73 34.35
CA ASP A 329 -5.48 -24.55 35.48
C ASP A 329 -5.96 -24.06 36.86
N SER A 330 -6.59 -22.89 36.92
CA SER A 330 -7.04 -22.25 38.15
C SER A 330 -8.42 -22.68 38.66
N GLY A 331 -9.09 -23.66 38.04
CA GLY A 331 -10.39 -24.20 38.51
C GLY A 331 -11.54 -23.18 38.57
N SER A 332 -11.32 -21.97 38.06
CA SER A 332 -12.33 -20.92 37.94
C SER A 332 -13.09 -21.16 36.65
N GLN A 333 -14.38 -21.51 36.77
CA GLN A 333 -15.32 -21.58 35.66
C GLN A 333 -15.44 -20.20 35.02
N ASN A 334 -14.54 -19.87 34.10
CA ASN A 334 -14.69 -18.71 33.25
C ASN A 334 -15.83 -18.98 32.28
N SER A 335 -16.71 -18.00 32.13
CA SER A 335 -17.73 -17.97 31.11
C SER A 335 -17.12 -18.31 29.75
N ASN A 336 -17.55 -19.41 29.14
CA ASN A 336 -17.25 -19.76 27.74
C ASN A 336 -17.80 -18.64 26.85
N ILE A 337 -16.97 -17.64 26.55
CA ILE A 337 -17.32 -16.64 25.55
C ILE A 337 -16.96 -17.28 24.20
N PRO A 338 -17.94 -17.53 23.32
CA PRO A 338 -17.65 -18.07 21.99
C PRO A 338 -16.76 -17.09 21.23
N LEU A 339 -15.70 -17.59 20.60
CA LEU A 339 -14.87 -16.78 19.70
C LEU A 339 -15.49 -16.83 18.33
N ILE A 340 -15.85 -15.67 17.79
CA ILE A 340 -16.54 -15.55 16.51
C ILE A 340 -15.61 -14.83 15.54
N LEU A 341 -15.25 -15.52 14.46
CA LEU A 341 -14.63 -14.90 13.29
C LEU A 341 -15.71 -14.55 12.28
N ASP A 342 -15.79 -13.27 11.95
CA ASP A 342 -16.64 -12.71 10.91
C ASP A 342 -15.74 -12.22 9.75
N PRO A 343 -15.56 -13.02 8.69
CA PRO A 343 -14.75 -12.63 7.53
C PRO A 343 -15.29 -11.41 6.79
N VAL A 344 -16.61 -11.24 6.72
CA VAL A 344 -17.24 -10.07 6.08
C VAL A 344 -17.00 -8.81 6.89
N GLY A 345 -17.10 -8.90 8.22
CA GLY A 345 -16.70 -7.82 9.13
C GLY A 345 -15.23 -7.44 8.93
N LEU A 346 -14.34 -8.44 8.83
CA LEU A 346 -12.91 -8.22 8.59
C LEU A 346 -12.64 -7.56 7.23
N THR A 347 -13.32 -7.97 6.16
CA THR A 347 -13.25 -7.31 4.85
C THR A 347 -13.61 -5.83 4.97
N LYS A 348 -14.68 -5.49 5.71
CA LYS A 348 -15.08 -4.10 5.93
C LYS A 348 -14.06 -3.29 6.72
N ASP A 349 -13.45 -3.90 7.73
CA ASP A 349 -12.38 -3.26 8.48
C ASP A 349 -11.19 -2.97 7.56
N ILE A 350 -10.78 -3.92 6.72
CA ILE A 350 -9.67 -3.75 5.76
C ILE A 350 -9.99 -2.65 4.75
N MET A 351 -11.17 -2.64 4.15
CA MET A 351 -11.60 -1.61 3.21
C MET A 351 -11.67 -0.22 3.86
N SER A 352 -12.14 -0.13 5.10
CA SER A 352 -12.14 1.12 5.86
C SER A 352 -10.72 1.61 6.14
N GLN A 353 -9.81 0.71 6.48
CA GLN A 353 -8.40 1.03 6.67
C GLN A 353 -7.72 1.43 5.35
N GLN A 354 -8.12 0.81 4.23
CA GLN A 354 -7.65 1.15 2.90
C GLN A 354 -8.07 2.58 2.53
N SER A 355 -9.35 2.93 2.69
CA SER A 355 -9.85 4.29 2.44
C SER A 355 -9.04 5.36 3.20
N TYR A 356 -8.73 5.11 4.48
CA TYR A 356 -7.84 5.98 5.25
C TYR A 356 -6.44 6.11 4.63
N ILE A 357 -5.84 5.01 4.16
CA ILE A 357 -4.54 5.05 3.48
C ILE A 357 -4.61 5.88 2.19
N LEU A 358 -5.68 5.75 1.40
CA LEU A 358 -5.86 6.52 0.16
C LEU A 358 -5.84 8.03 0.44
N ASP A 359 -6.50 8.49 1.52
CA ASP A 359 -6.48 9.90 1.94
C ASP A 359 -5.08 10.39 2.34
N VAL A 360 -4.35 9.58 3.10
CA VAL A 360 -2.97 9.87 3.47
C VAL A 360 -2.09 9.97 2.22
N TRP A 361 -2.26 9.05 1.27
CA TRP A 361 -1.51 9.03 0.03
C TRP A 361 -1.83 10.21 -0.88
N ARG A 362 -3.08 10.66 -0.98
CA ARG A 362 -3.43 11.91 -1.70
C ARG A 362 -2.62 13.08 -1.16
N THR A 363 -2.54 13.21 0.17
CA THR A 363 -1.77 14.26 0.85
C THR A 363 -0.27 14.15 0.54
N ILE A 364 0.28 12.94 0.48
CA ILE A 364 1.68 12.72 0.08
C ILE A 364 1.90 13.07 -1.40
N LEU A 365 0.96 12.73 -2.28
CA LEU A 365 1.08 13.04 -3.71
C LEU A 365 1.10 14.56 -3.98
N ASP A 366 0.50 15.37 -3.11
CA ASP A 366 0.59 16.84 -3.17
C ASP A 366 2.00 17.38 -2.87
N THR A 367 2.86 16.61 -2.18
CA THR A 367 4.23 17.05 -1.83
C THR A 367 5.25 16.73 -2.92
N ILE A 368 4.92 15.89 -3.90
CA ILE A 368 5.87 15.38 -4.91
C ILE A 368 6.63 16.49 -5.67
N PRO A 369 6.00 17.60 -6.11
CA PRO A 369 6.74 18.68 -6.76
C PRO A 369 7.82 19.28 -5.87
N GLN A 370 7.53 19.44 -4.57
CA GLN A 370 8.46 19.96 -3.58
C GLN A 370 9.58 18.94 -3.29
N ASP A 371 9.22 17.68 -3.10
CA ASP A 371 10.16 16.58 -2.89
C ASP A 371 11.17 16.47 -4.05
N ASN A 372 10.69 16.61 -5.29
CA ASN A 372 11.53 16.62 -6.49
C ASN A 372 12.48 17.83 -6.50
N ALA A 373 12.03 19.00 -6.06
CA ALA A 373 12.89 20.19 -5.94
C ALA A 373 13.95 20.03 -4.85
N ASP A 374 13.60 19.40 -3.73
CA ASP A 374 14.49 19.18 -2.60
C ASP A 374 15.60 18.19 -2.95
N VAL A 375 15.29 17.12 -3.69
CA VAL A 375 16.32 16.18 -4.18
C VAL A 375 17.26 16.82 -5.19
N ARG A 376 16.76 17.70 -6.08
CA ARG A 376 17.63 18.49 -6.96
C ARG A 376 18.59 19.36 -6.15
N ARG A 377 18.10 20.07 -5.13
CA ARG A 377 18.92 20.90 -4.25
C ARG A 377 19.99 20.06 -3.54
N LYS A 378 19.61 18.92 -2.98
CA LYS A 378 20.54 17.99 -2.33
C LYS A 378 21.62 17.48 -3.28
N ALA A 379 21.26 17.12 -4.51
CA ALA A 379 22.22 16.68 -5.52
C ALA A 379 23.22 17.80 -5.91
N LEU A 380 22.75 19.04 -6.02
CA LEU A 380 23.62 20.20 -6.26
C LEU A 380 24.60 20.41 -5.10
N GLU A 381 24.14 20.36 -3.85
CA GLU A 381 24.99 20.47 -2.66
C GLU A 381 26.07 19.38 -2.60
N LEU A 382 25.74 18.16 -3.05
CA LEU A 382 26.70 17.07 -3.14
C LEU A 382 27.72 17.27 -4.26
N SER A 383 27.38 17.96 -5.35
CA SER A 383 28.31 18.21 -6.46
C SER A 383 29.38 19.27 -6.17
N PHE A 384 29.21 20.05 -5.10
CA PHE A 384 30.20 21.05 -4.65
C PHE A 384 31.18 20.52 -3.60
N LYS A 385 30.96 19.31 -3.08
CA LYS A 385 31.86 18.64 -2.13
C LYS A 385 32.80 17.72 -2.87
#